data_AF-A0A1S6HB90-F1
#
_entry.id   AF-A0A1S6HB90-F1
#
_cell.length_a   1.000
_cell.length_b   1.000
_cell.length_c   1.000
_cell.angle_alpha   90.00
_cell.angle_beta   90.00
_cell.angle_gamma   90.00
#
_symmetry.space_group_name_H-M   'P 1'
#
loop_
_entity.id
_entity.type
_entity.pdbx_description
1 polymer ?
#
loop_
_entity_poly.entity_id
_entity_poly.type
_entity_poly.pdbx_seq_one_letter_code
_entity_poly.pdbx_strand_id
1 'polypeptide(L)'
;MTLQTLKQKLHEAKNKIGLVGGSLNIQEYDEAKQNVAAYIAPEGWNIEITLRKGFDPLSDKRQKAFARKKSITNGLETLLTDVLYHECGHWELPLGTERGCPYDIYYHDKILEAVKEALPQDKKGHAQYVANAFEDVLVNARAKEFKGDFSGQVLFWDNEGLAVKTQGQKAYTPFYEAFVKLNMHTIGDNVDTALLKRHYTHDKSVDKAVEQVVRELALPKDITTSKQGTAPLFNKSSWPAMVSKFTKYLAPLLEQAPTERLSAFDNGTGNQGGEKGQSLSPAGNGIEQKMGTPEGTEEIAFGRYSGNERQSKNIASFEQLDSVYKKLARDIPVRVDSMTKTQSLPIATLTYRSFDEEKDDPAKIKASKLKITSEGLTFSYPDQPLVIDSKFKMQRKSFPDFKMVVLDSSGSMAEGIDGDEGSKTFIPWGGNSKYHYALLGFYGIENFLQKQGIAPYIRHGVSLFSDRTRYKESDFNGIDDVRKLALSPEFGNTYIDAKTLTEALRGRESFVLSLSDGEIGNWDSEREEFRKLAVNNYYGHIHLGGDSQFTRDLKSWKIPVFDVRSGKDLAYLMVDIAKKQYEQFTKI
;
A
#
# COMPACT_ATOMS: atom_id res chain seq x y z
N MET A 1 40.59 -9.19 -0.40
CA MET A 1 39.74 -8.52 0.61
C MET A 1 38.81 -9.57 1.19
N THR A 2 38.54 -9.58 2.49
CA THR A 2 37.57 -10.53 3.10
C THR A 2 36.14 -10.02 2.93
N LEU A 3 35.15 -10.93 2.91
CA LEU A 3 33.72 -10.58 2.85
C LEU A 3 33.31 -9.66 4.01
N GLN A 4 33.89 -9.86 5.19
CA GLN A 4 33.65 -9.01 6.36
C GLN A 4 34.14 -7.58 6.16
N THR A 5 35.32 -7.40 5.55
CA THR A 5 35.86 -6.06 5.21
C THR A 5 34.97 -5.36 4.18
N LEU A 6 34.52 -6.11 3.16
CA LEU A 6 33.61 -5.61 2.14
C LEU A 6 32.27 -5.17 2.75
N LYS A 7 31.69 -6.00 3.62
CA LYS A 7 30.46 -5.70 4.36
C LYS A 7 30.61 -4.42 5.20
N GLN A 8 31.73 -4.23 5.90
CA GLN A 8 31.98 -3.02 6.67
C GLN A 8 32.01 -1.77 5.77
N LYS A 9 32.75 -1.81 4.66
CA LYS A 9 32.83 -0.69 3.73
C LYS A 9 31.48 -0.33 3.09
N LEU A 10 30.69 -1.35 2.72
CA LEU A 10 29.34 -1.13 2.19
C LEU A 10 28.40 -0.57 3.27
N HIS A 11 28.56 -0.96 4.54
CA HIS A 11 27.84 -0.34 5.65
C HIS A 11 28.21 1.14 5.83
N GLU A 12 29.49 1.49 5.73
CA GLU A 12 29.94 2.89 5.78
C GLU A 12 29.36 3.71 4.62
N ALA A 13 29.38 3.16 3.41
CA ALA A 13 28.76 3.75 2.23
C ALA A 13 27.25 3.96 2.41
N LYS A 14 26.54 2.94 2.89
CA LYS A 14 25.11 2.96 3.22
C LYS A 14 24.76 4.05 4.24
N ASN A 15 25.56 4.19 5.29
CA ASN A 15 25.33 5.21 6.31
C ASN A 15 25.58 6.63 5.76
N LYS A 16 26.59 6.80 4.89
CA LYS A 16 26.90 8.08 4.26
C LYS A 16 25.77 8.61 3.39
N ILE A 17 24.99 7.73 2.77
CA ILE A 17 23.86 8.08 1.91
C ILE A 17 22.52 8.18 2.66
N GLY A 18 22.53 8.10 3.99
CA GLY A 18 21.36 8.36 4.83
C GLY A 18 20.47 7.16 5.09
N LEU A 19 20.82 5.95 4.64
CA LEU A 19 20.11 4.71 4.95
C LEU A 19 20.45 4.18 6.34
N VAL A 20 20.24 5.00 7.37
CA VAL A 20 20.56 4.65 8.76
C VAL A 20 19.49 3.71 9.32
N GLY A 21 19.91 2.61 9.98
CA GLY A 21 19.02 1.71 10.73
C GLY A 21 18.69 0.38 10.05
N GLY A 22 18.86 0.26 8.74
CA GLY A 22 18.69 -1.03 8.06
C GLY A 22 19.91 -1.95 8.17
N SER A 23 19.72 -3.27 8.04
CA SER A 23 20.82 -4.23 7.91
C SER A 23 21.39 -4.26 6.48
N LEU A 24 22.64 -4.71 6.34
CA LEU A 24 23.23 -5.06 5.05
C LEU A 24 23.86 -6.44 5.18
N ASN A 25 23.46 -7.38 4.34
CA ASN A 25 23.95 -8.75 4.33
C ASN A 25 24.51 -9.10 2.96
N ILE A 26 25.64 -9.81 2.96
CA ILE A 26 26.26 -10.32 1.74
C ILE A 26 26.42 -11.82 1.92
N GLN A 27 25.93 -12.60 0.96
CA GLN A 27 26.02 -14.06 0.94
C GLN A 27 26.68 -14.52 -0.36
N GLU A 28 27.51 -15.55 -0.26
CA GLU A 28 28.14 -16.19 -1.42
C GLU A 28 27.56 -17.59 -1.62
N TYR A 29 27.25 -17.94 -2.87
CA TYR A 29 26.81 -19.29 -3.22
C TYR A 29 27.60 -19.84 -4.40
N ASP A 30 27.91 -21.14 -4.35
CA ASP A 30 28.60 -21.85 -5.44
C ASP A 30 27.74 -21.87 -6.73
N GLU A 31 26.43 -22.07 -6.60
CA GLU A 31 25.48 -22.21 -7.73
C GLU A 31 24.58 -20.97 -7.93
N ALA A 32 25.06 -19.77 -7.59
CA ALA A 32 24.30 -18.55 -7.87
C ALA A 32 24.05 -18.38 -9.37
N LYS A 33 22.78 -18.21 -9.77
CA LYS A 33 22.37 -17.98 -11.17
C LYS A 33 23.02 -16.73 -11.77
N GLN A 34 23.20 -15.70 -10.95
CA GLN A 34 23.81 -14.43 -11.33
C GLN A 34 25.10 -14.21 -10.55
N ASN A 35 26.05 -13.51 -11.17
CA ASN A 35 27.31 -13.15 -10.51
C ASN A 35 27.08 -12.18 -9.34
N VAL A 36 26.14 -11.25 -9.51
CA VAL A 36 25.67 -10.32 -8.48
C VAL A 36 24.16 -10.17 -8.62
N ALA A 37 23.44 -10.37 -7.52
CA ALA A 37 22.04 -10.04 -7.36
C ALA A 37 21.85 -9.31 -6.03
N ALA A 38 20.90 -8.39 -5.97
CA ALA A 38 20.63 -7.61 -4.78
C ALA A 38 19.12 -7.47 -4.54
N TYR A 39 18.76 -7.29 -3.29
CA TYR A 39 17.38 -7.09 -2.83
C TYR A 39 17.37 -6.00 -1.77
N ILE A 40 16.34 -5.15 -1.77
CA ILE A 40 16.10 -4.16 -0.72
C ILE A 40 14.66 -4.27 -0.19
N ALA A 41 14.54 -4.43 1.12
CA ALA A 41 13.26 -4.37 1.81
C ALA A 41 12.89 -2.91 2.11
N PRO A 42 11.79 -2.37 1.55
CA PRO A 42 11.46 -0.95 1.67
C PRO A 42 11.07 -0.52 3.09
N GLU A 43 10.55 -1.42 3.93
CA GLU A 43 10.09 -1.10 5.29
C GLU A 43 11.24 -0.85 6.28
N GLY A 44 12.39 -1.51 6.07
CA GLY A 44 13.53 -1.47 7.01
C GLY A 44 14.85 -1.11 6.36
N TRP A 45 14.87 -0.83 5.05
CA TRP A 45 16.09 -0.63 4.27
C TRP A 45 17.11 -1.77 4.45
N ASN A 46 16.61 -2.99 4.63
CA ASN A 46 17.43 -4.19 4.74
C ASN A 46 17.88 -4.56 3.33
N ILE A 47 19.19 -4.60 3.12
CA ILE A 47 19.78 -4.91 1.81
C ILE A 47 20.43 -6.28 1.88
N GLU A 48 20.05 -7.15 0.95
CA GLU A 48 20.66 -8.47 0.78
C GLU A 48 21.36 -8.53 -0.56
N ILE A 49 22.65 -8.84 -0.56
CA ILE A 49 23.47 -9.00 -1.76
C ILE A 49 23.87 -10.47 -1.85
N THR A 50 23.51 -11.09 -2.96
CA THR A 50 23.93 -12.44 -3.35
C THR A 50 25.05 -12.34 -4.37
N LEU A 51 26.16 -13.02 -4.06
CA LEU A 51 27.33 -13.12 -4.92
C LEU A 51 27.55 -14.57 -5.35
N ARG A 52 27.98 -14.75 -6.60
CA ARG A 52 28.55 -16.03 -7.00
C ARG A 52 29.93 -16.17 -6.38
N LYS A 53 30.17 -17.30 -5.72
CA LYS A 53 31.45 -17.56 -5.06
C LYS A 53 32.60 -17.51 -6.07
N GLY A 54 33.66 -16.79 -5.72
CA GLY A 54 34.83 -16.59 -6.58
C GLY A 54 34.62 -15.64 -7.75
N PHE A 55 33.49 -14.93 -7.83
CA PHE A 55 33.27 -13.90 -8.84
C PHE A 55 34.30 -12.77 -8.71
N ASP A 56 35.01 -12.50 -9.80
CA ASP A 56 35.93 -11.37 -9.95
C ASP A 56 35.51 -10.52 -11.16
N PRO A 57 35.03 -9.28 -10.95
CA PRO A 57 34.66 -8.38 -12.06
C PRO A 57 35.89 -7.89 -12.85
N LEU A 58 37.12 -8.20 -12.43
CA LEU A 58 38.37 -7.89 -13.12
C LEU A 58 39.07 -9.15 -13.66
N SER A 59 38.30 -10.09 -14.18
CA SER A 59 38.79 -11.39 -14.67
C SER A 59 39.70 -11.29 -15.91
N ASP A 60 39.34 -10.46 -16.89
CA ASP A 60 39.99 -10.45 -18.22
C ASP A 60 40.96 -9.28 -18.45
N LYS A 61 41.73 -9.33 -19.56
CA LYS A 61 42.74 -8.32 -19.90
C LYS A 61 42.14 -6.92 -20.13
N ARG A 62 40.93 -6.82 -20.70
CA ARG A 62 40.25 -5.54 -20.97
C ARG A 62 39.75 -4.93 -19.67
N GLN A 63 39.14 -5.72 -18.79
CA GLN A 63 38.71 -5.30 -17.46
C GLN A 63 39.90 -4.84 -16.61
N LYS A 64 41.02 -5.58 -16.62
CA LYS A 64 42.26 -5.18 -15.92
C LYS A 64 42.85 -3.88 -16.47
N ALA A 65 42.81 -3.67 -17.78
CA ALA A 65 43.26 -2.43 -18.39
C ALA A 65 42.33 -1.25 -18.04
N PHE A 66 41.02 -1.47 -18.02
CA PHE A 66 40.02 -0.52 -17.56
C PHE A 66 40.28 -0.11 -16.11
N ALA A 67 40.45 -1.08 -15.20
CA ALA A 67 40.73 -0.84 -13.80
C ALA A 67 41.99 0.00 -13.58
N ARG A 68 43.08 -0.27 -14.33
CA ARG A 68 44.30 0.55 -14.27
C ARG A 68 44.06 2.00 -14.68
N LYS A 69 43.30 2.23 -15.75
CA LYS A 69 42.98 3.59 -16.23
C LYS A 69 42.06 4.36 -15.28
N LYS A 70 41.18 3.66 -14.57
CA LYS A 70 40.25 4.22 -13.59
C LYS A 70 40.78 4.21 -12.16
N SER A 71 42.02 3.77 -11.96
CA SER A 71 42.63 3.60 -10.63
C SER A 71 41.81 2.71 -9.67
N ILE A 72 41.11 1.72 -10.21
CA ILE A 72 40.32 0.75 -9.45
C ILE A 72 41.26 -0.30 -8.86
N THR A 73 41.33 -0.34 -7.53
CA THR A 73 42.14 -1.31 -6.78
C THR A 73 41.38 -2.59 -6.44
N ASN A 74 40.06 -2.48 -6.23
CA ASN A 74 39.17 -3.60 -5.94
C ASN A 74 37.89 -3.48 -6.76
N GLY A 75 37.76 -4.31 -7.80
CA GLY A 75 36.60 -4.27 -8.69
C GLY A 75 35.30 -4.68 -8.02
N LEU A 76 35.32 -5.68 -7.12
CA LEU A 76 34.11 -6.15 -6.45
C LEU A 76 33.57 -5.09 -5.48
N GLU A 77 34.45 -4.47 -4.70
CA GLU A 77 34.07 -3.33 -3.83
C GLU A 77 33.49 -2.17 -4.65
N THR A 78 34.14 -1.81 -5.75
CA THR A 78 33.71 -0.69 -6.61
C THR A 78 32.33 -0.97 -7.21
N LEU A 79 32.13 -2.18 -7.75
CA LEU A 79 30.85 -2.62 -8.32
C LEU A 79 29.74 -2.58 -7.28
N LEU A 80 29.93 -3.21 -6.11
CA LEU A 80 28.88 -3.27 -5.10
C LEU A 80 28.57 -1.91 -4.49
N THR A 81 29.56 -1.04 -4.35
CA THR A 81 29.31 0.32 -3.89
C THR A 81 28.42 1.07 -4.88
N ASP A 82 28.68 0.97 -6.18
CA ASP A 82 27.85 1.66 -7.19
C ASP A 82 26.44 1.09 -7.28
N VAL A 83 26.29 -0.23 -7.17
CA VAL A 83 24.99 -0.89 -7.06
C VAL A 83 24.17 -0.35 -5.88
N LEU A 84 24.79 -0.09 -4.72
CA LEU A 84 24.09 0.52 -3.59
C LEU A 84 23.67 1.97 -3.85
N TYR A 85 24.56 2.79 -4.42
CA TYR A 85 24.24 4.19 -4.73
C TYR A 85 23.15 4.31 -5.79
N HIS A 86 23.15 3.40 -6.78
CA HIS A 86 22.09 3.26 -7.75
C HIS A 86 20.73 3.05 -7.05
N GLU A 87 20.61 2.02 -6.22
CA GLU A 87 19.32 1.72 -5.57
C GLU A 87 18.84 2.87 -4.69
N CYS A 88 19.75 3.56 -4.00
CA CYS A 88 19.39 4.71 -3.18
C CYS A 88 18.88 5.89 -4.02
N GLY A 89 19.40 6.07 -5.24
CA GLY A 89 18.98 7.12 -6.13
C GLY A 89 17.54 6.96 -6.64
N HIS A 90 16.95 5.76 -6.56
CA HIS A 90 15.52 5.56 -6.83
C HIS A 90 14.62 6.28 -5.82
N TRP A 91 15.10 6.43 -4.58
CA TRP A 91 14.37 7.06 -3.50
C TRP A 91 14.76 8.53 -3.34
N GLU A 92 16.01 8.79 -2.96
CA GLU A 92 16.52 10.14 -2.76
C GLU A 92 18.04 10.11 -2.54
N LEU A 93 18.81 10.88 -3.32
CA LEU A 93 20.26 10.91 -3.16
C LEU A 93 20.85 12.34 -3.27
N PRO A 94 21.57 12.86 -2.26
CA PRO A 94 21.49 12.42 -0.87
C PRO A 94 20.10 12.70 -0.29
N LEU A 95 19.81 12.07 0.85
CA LEU A 95 18.59 12.29 1.62
C LEU A 95 18.34 13.79 1.88
N GLY A 96 17.09 14.24 1.77
CA GLY A 96 16.65 15.63 1.92
C GLY A 96 16.80 16.52 0.68
N THR A 97 17.10 15.98 -0.50
CA THR A 97 17.19 16.75 -1.75
C THR A 97 15.96 16.68 -2.65
N GLU A 98 15.04 15.79 -2.34
CA GLU A 98 13.88 15.36 -3.12
C GLU A 98 14.22 14.85 -4.54
N ARG A 99 15.50 14.54 -4.78
CA ARG A 99 16.04 14.07 -6.06
C ARG A 99 16.23 12.55 -6.04
N GLY A 100 15.13 11.84 -6.16
CA GLY A 100 15.10 10.44 -6.57
C GLY A 100 14.14 10.24 -7.72
N CYS A 101 14.28 9.14 -8.44
CA CYS A 101 13.37 8.78 -9.53
C CYS A 101 13.15 7.26 -9.45
N PRO A 102 11.93 6.80 -9.16
CA PRO A 102 10.68 7.54 -9.12
C PRO A 102 10.41 8.32 -7.82
N TYR A 103 11.29 8.29 -6.83
CA TYR A 103 11.11 8.88 -5.48
C TYR A 103 10.11 8.11 -4.61
N ASP A 104 8.93 7.81 -5.15
CA ASP A 104 7.89 7.03 -4.50
C ASP A 104 7.10 6.19 -5.54
N ILE A 105 6.20 5.35 -5.04
CA ILE A 105 5.37 4.47 -5.88
C ILE A 105 4.27 5.21 -6.63
N TYR A 106 3.84 6.39 -6.16
CA TYR A 106 2.85 7.22 -6.85
C TYR A 106 3.43 7.77 -8.16
N TYR A 107 4.67 8.27 -8.14
CA TYR A 107 5.34 8.71 -9.36
C TYR A 107 5.78 7.55 -10.24
N HIS A 108 6.15 6.39 -9.67
CA HIS A 108 6.42 5.17 -10.45
C HIS A 108 5.17 4.77 -11.26
N ASP A 109 4.00 4.76 -10.64
CA ASP A 109 2.73 4.45 -11.30
C ASP A 109 2.42 5.42 -12.45
N LYS A 110 2.74 6.71 -12.30
CA LYS A 110 2.60 7.72 -13.38
C LYS A 110 3.57 7.48 -14.53
N ILE A 111 4.81 7.11 -14.23
CA ILE A 111 5.81 6.74 -15.24
C ILE A 111 5.33 5.49 -15.99
N LEU A 112 4.91 4.45 -15.27
CA LEU A 112 4.44 3.19 -15.83
C LEU A 112 3.19 3.37 -16.70
N GLU A 113 2.22 4.20 -16.27
CA GLU A 113 1.05 4.54 -17.08
C GLU A 113 1.46 5.22 -18.39
N ALA A 114 2.33 6.23 -18.32
CA ALA A 114 2.82 6.96 -19.49
C ALA A 114 3.61 6.07 -20.47
N VAL A 115 4.34 5.07 -19.96
CA VAL A 115 4.98 4.04 -20.78
C VAL A 115 3.94 3.16 -21.49
N LYS A 116 2.95 2.65 -20.76
CA LYS A 116 1.89 1.79 -21.34
C LYS A 116 1.09 2.51 -22.42
N GLU A 117 0.90 3.82 -22.29
CA GLU A 117 0.24 4.65 -23.31
C GLU A 117 1.12 4.90 -24.54
N ALA A 118 2.44 5.06 -24.35
CA ALA A 118 3.37 5.33 -25.43
C ALA A 118 3.80 4.05 -26.19
N LEU A 119 3.71 2.88 -25.58
CA LEU A 119 4.06 1.60 -26.21
C LEU A 119 3.02 1.13 -27.23
N PRO A 120 3.45 0.59 -28.38
CA PRO A 120 2.59 -0.19 -29.27
C PRO A 120 1.91 -1.36 -28.55
N GLN A 121 0.72 -1.74 -29.00
CA GLN A 121 -0.13 -2.74 -28.32
C GLN A 121 0.58 -4.09 -28.14
N ASP A 122 1.33 -4.53 -29.14
CA ASP A 122 2.14 -5.76 -29.17
C ASP A 122 3.35 -5.71 -28.21
N LYS A 123 3.75 -4.52 -27.75
CA LYS A 123 4.93 -4.30 -26.89
C LYS A 123 4.58 -3.94 -25.46
N LYS A 124 3.29 -3.83 -25.10
CA LYS A 124 2.84 -3.46 -23.75
C LYS A 124 3.35 -4.38 -22.64
N GLY A 125 3.68 -5.64 -22.96
CA GLY A 125 4.32 -6.57 -22.02
C GLY A 125 5.69 -6.08 -21.50
N HIS A 126 6.36 -5.18 -22.22
CA HIS A 126 7.65 -4.62 -21.84
C HIS A 126 7.55 -3.33 -21.00
N ALA A 127 6.34 -2.89 -20.62
CA ALA A 127 6.15 -1.60 -19.96
C ALA A 127 6.98 -1.42 -18.69
N GLN A 128 7.04 -2.46 -17.84
CA GLN A 128 7.83 -2.40 -16.60
C GLN A 128 9.32 -2.24 -16.89
N TYR A 129 9.84 -3.02 -17.83
CA TYR A 129 11.24 -2.95 -18.23
C TYR A 129 11.63 -1.57 -18.77
N VAL A 130 10.76 -0.98 -19.60
CA VAL A 130 11.00 0.37 -20.15
C VAL A 130 10.90 1.45 -19.08
N ALA A 131 9.95 1.34 -18.14
CA ALA A 131 9.84 2.26 -16.99
C ALA A 131 11.12 2.25 -16.16
N ASN A 132 11.59 1.07 -15.76
CA ASN A 132 12.83 0.92 -15.01
C ASN A 132 14.04 1.45 -15.78
N ALA A 133 14.14 1.18 -17.09
CA ALA A 133 15.24 1.69 -17.90
C ALA A 133 15.26 3.22 -17.96
N PHE A 134 14.10 3.86 -17.98
CA PHE A 134 14.00 5.32 -17.90
C PHE A 134 14.44 5.83 -16.52
N GLU A 135 13.91 5.25 -15.44
CA GLU A 135 14.25 5.61 -14.06
C GLU A 135 15.76 5.48 -13.82
N ASP A 136 16.35 4.36 -14.24
CA ASP A 136 17.77 4.06 -14.10
C ASP A 136 18.69 5.05 -14.82
N VAL A 137 18.31 5.57 -16.00
CA VAL A 137 19.10 6.60 -16.70
C VAL A 137 19.18 7.88 -15.87
N LEU A 138 18.09 8.28 -15.22
CA LEU A 138 18.04 9.46 -14.34
C LEU A 138 18.82 9.20 -13.05
N VAL A 139 18.60 8.04 -12.44
CA VAL A 139 19.21 7.61 -11.19
C VAL A 139 20.73 7.50 -11.31
N ASN A 140 21.24 6.87 -12.37
CA ASN A 140 22.67 6.71 -12.60
C ASN A 140 23.36 8.07 -12.78
N ALA A 141 22.71 9.01 -13.47
CA ALA A 141 23.19 10.39 -13.59
C ALA A 141 23.34 11.05 -12.21
N ARG A 142 22.34 10.88 -11.34
CA ARG A 142 22.38 11.44 -9.99
C ARG A 142 23.44 10.79 -9.11
N ALA A 143 23.55 9.46 -9.16
CA ALA A 143 24.58 8.71 -8.44
C ALA A 143 25.99 9.16 -8.85
N LYS A 144 26.22 9.36 -10.16
CA LYS A 144 27.48 9.90 -10.70
C LYS A 144 27.76 11.32 -10.22
N GLU A 145 26.79 12.23 -10.29
CA GLU A 145 26.93 13.62 -9.81
C GLU A 145 27.33 13.65 -8.32
N PHE A 146 26.69 12.82 -7.49
CA PHE A 146 26.94 12.81 -6.05
C PHE A 146 28.22 12.07 -5.65
N LYS A 147 28.49 10.91 -6.23
CA LYS A 147 29.64 10.06 -5.87
C LYS A 147 30.93 10.44 -6.60
N GLY A 148 30.83 11.02 -7.79
CA GLY A 148 31.96 11.35 -8.65
C GLY A 148 32.42 10.18 -9.53
N ASP A 149 32.95 9.10 -8.95
CA ASP A 149 33.27 7.88 -9.72
C ASP A 149 32.10 6.89 -9.70
N PHE A 150 31.79 6.30 -10.86
CA PHE A 150 30.69 5.35 -11.04
C PHE A 150 31.09 4.19 -11.99
N SER A 151 32.38 3.83 -11.94
CA SER A 151 32.98 2.81 -12.80
C SER A 151 32.55 1.38 -12.47
N GLY A 152 32.01 1.14 -11.28
CA GLY A 152 31.43 -0.14 -10.85
C GLY A 152 30.15 -0.49 -11.59
N GLN A 153 29.30 0.49 -11.90
CA GLN A 153 28.13 0.28 -12.77
C GLN A 153 28.54 -0.12 -14.19
N VAL A 154 29.66 0.43 -14.69
CA VAL A 154 30.24 0.03 -15.98
C VAL A 154 30.72 -1.43 -15.95
N LEU A 155 31.33 -1.88 -14.86
CA LEU A 155 31.69 -3.29 -14.66
C LEU A 155 30.46 -4.20 -14.61
N PHE A 156 29.35 -3.73 -14.02
CA PHE A 156 28.08 -4.47 -14.01
C PHE A 156 27.55 -4.67 -15.44
N TRP A 157 27.43 -3.61 -16.25
CA TRP A 157 26.96 -3.73 -17.63
C TRP A 157 27.89 -4.58 -18.49
N ASP A 158 29.20 -4.48 -18.29
CA ASP A 158 30.19 -5.33 -18.96
C ASP A 158 29.98 -6.81 -18.61
N ASN A 159 29.66 -7.12 -17.35
CA ASN A 159 29.34 -8.46 -16.90
C ASN A 159 28.05 -9.01 -17.53
N GLU A 160 26.99 -8.20 -17.64
CA GLU A 160 25.77 -8.60 -18.35
C GLU A 160 26.06 -8.91 -19.83
N GLY A 161 26.97 -8.16 -20.46
CA GLY A 161 27.40 -8.41 -21.84
C GLY A 161 28.19 -9.71 -22.02
N LEU A 162 28.97 -10.09 -21.02
CA LEU A 162 29.61 -11.41 -20.97
C LEU A 162 28.58 -12.52 -20.70
N ALA A 163 27.60 -12.28 -19.84
CA ALA A 163 26.58 -13.27 -19.48
C ALA A 163 25.73 -13.66 -20.70
N VAL A 164 25.23 -12.70 -21.49
CA VAL A 164 24.44 -13.03 -22.70
C VAL A 164 25.27 -13.76 -23.76
N LYS A 165 26.58 -13.54 -23.79
CA LYS A 165 27.50 -14.31 -24.67
C LYS A 165 27.58 -15.78 -24.28
N THR A 166 27.55 -16.08 -22.99
CA THR A 166 27.48 -17.49 -22.53
C THR A 166 26.15 -18.16 -22.89
N GLN A 167 25.10 -17.37 -23.13
CA GLN A 167 23.77 -17.82 -23.55
C GLN A 167 23.63 -17.89 -25.08
N GLY A 168 24.71 -17.69 -25.84
CA GLY A 168 24.73 -17.80 -27.30
C GLY A 168 24.47 -16.50 -28.06
N GLN A 169 24.26 -15.37 -27.38
CA GLN A 169 24.16 -14.07 -28.03
C GLN A 169 25.55 -13.51 -28.38
N LYS A 170 25.65 -12.66 -29.41
CA LYS A 170 26.95 -12.08 -29.82
C LYS A 170 27.21 -10.70 -29.22
N ALA A 171 26.14 -9.98 -28.92
CA ALA A 171 26.12 -8.59 -28.50
C ALA A 171 24.88 -8.37 -27.63
N TYR A 172 24.76 -7.17 -27.07
CA TYR A 172 23.54 -6.75 -26.40
C TYR A 172 22.33 -6.79 -27.33
N THR A 173 21.15 -6.91 -26.73
CA THR A 173 19.88 -6.62 -27.40
C THR A 173 19.83 -5.13 -27.79
N PRO A 174 19.18 -4.78 -28.92
CA PRO A 174 19.17 -3.39 -29.41
C PRO A 174 18.65 -2.36 -28.40
N PHE A 175 17.60 -2.70 -27.66
CA PHE A 175 17.07 -1.82 -26.61
C PHE A 175 18.07 -1.65 -25.45
N TYR A 176 18.68 -2.74 -24.97
CA TYR A 176 19.65 -2.66 -23.89
C TYR A 176 20.92 -1.91 -24.30
N GLU A 177 21.38 -2.06 -25.55
CA GLU A 177 22.46 -1.24 -26.09
C GLU A 177 22.10 0.26 -26.09
N ALA A 178 20.88 0.62 -26.47
CA ALA A 178 20.41 2.01 -26.39
C ALA A 178 20.41 2.54 -24.95
N PHE A 179 19.92 1.74 -24.00
CA PHE A 179 19.95 2.05 -22.57
C PHE A 179 21.39 2.30 -22.07
N VAL A 180 22.33 1.40 -22.40
CA VAL A 180 23.74 1.55 -22.02
C VAL A 180 24.36 2.79 -22.68
N LYS A 181 24.08 3.06 -23.96
CA LYS A 181 24.57 4.27 -24.65
C LYS A 181 24.03 5.57 -24.06
N LEU A 182 22.76 5.60 -23.63
CA LEU A 182 22.17 6.75 -22.95
C LEU A 182 22.83 7.02 -21.59
N ASN A 183 23.13 5.96 -20.84
CA ASN A 183 23.93 6.08 -19.63
C ASN A 183 25.35 6.57 -19.96
N MET A 184 26.03 6.01 -20.97
CA MET A 184 27.37 6.48 -21.37
C MET A 184 27.37 7.94 -21.83
N HIS A 185 26.29 8.43 -22.43
CA HIS A 185 26.14 9.83 -22.80
C HIS A 185 26.03 10.76 -21.59
N THR A 186 25.37 10.32 -20.51
CA THR A 186 25.11 11.16 -19.32
C THR A 186 26.18 11.03 -18.24
N ILE A 187 26.80 9.85 -18.09
CA ILE A 187 27.73 9.55 -16.98
C ILE A 187 29.09 9.00 -17.40
N GLY A 188 29.22 8.55 -18.65
CA GLY A 188 30.39 7.81 -19.13
C GLY A 188 31.48 8.72 -19.70
N ASP A 189 32.71 8.21 -19.68
CA ASP A 189 33.82 8.79 -20.44
C ASP A 189 34.32 7.87 -21.57
N ASN A 190 35.41 8.28 -22.23
CA ASN A 190 36.01 7.52 -23.33
C ASN A 190 36.54 6.14 -22.88
N VAL A 191 36.96 6.00 -21.62
CA VAL A 191 37.48 4.75 -21.07
C VAL A 191 36.33 3.79 -20.75
N ASP A 192 35.22 4.30 -20.20
CA ASP A 192 33.98 3.54 -19.96
C ASP A 192 33.42 3.00 -21.28
N THR A 193 33.25 3.91 -22.25
CA THR A 193 32.72 3.58 -23.56
C THR A 193 33.58 2.55 -24.28
N ALA A 194 34.92 2.63 -24.13
CA ALA A 194 35.83 1.68 -24.77
C ALA A 194 35.70 0.25 -24.21
N LEU A 195 35.37 0.09 -22.93
CA LEU A 195 35.14 -1.24 -22.35
C LEU A 195 33.84 -1.84 -22.92
N LEU A 196 32.74 -1.08 -22.87
CA LEU A 196 31.40 -1.57 -23.23
C LEU A 196 31.18 -1.77 -24.73
N LYS A 197 31.90 -1.01 -25.59
CA LYS A 197 31.86 -1.15 -27.06
C LYS A 197 32.04 -2.59 -27.56
N ARG A 198 32.70 -3.45 -26.79
CA ARG A 198 32.90 -4.87 -27.14
C ARG A 198 31.63 -5.73 -27.15
N HIS A 199 30.53 -5.17 -26.65
CA HIS A 199 29.23 -5.83 -26.57
C HIS A 199 28.18 -5.15 -27.45
N TYR A 200 28.53 -4.11 -28.19
CA TYR A 200 27.59 -3.40 -29.06
C TYR A 200 27.34 -4.17 -30.36
N THR A 201 26.10 -4.14 -30.83
CA THR A 201 25.67 -4.59 -32.16
C THR A 201 26.21 -3.69 -33.26
N HIS A 202 26.45 -2.41 -32.96
CA HIS A 202 26.79 -1.36 -33.92
C HIS A 202 25.71 -1.11 -34.98
N ASP A 203 24.45 -1.41 -34.67
CA ASP A 203 23.32 -1.05 -35.52
C ASP A 203 23.07 0.47 -35.49
N LYS A 204 22.97 1.08 -36.68
CA LYS A 204 22.64 2.50 -36.87
C LYS A 204 21.26 2.85 -36.34
N SER A 205 20.33 1.88 -36.29
CA SER A 205 18.99 2.08 -35.74
C SER A 205 19.06 2.46 -34.24
N VAL A 206 19.96 1.81 -33.50
CA VAL A 206 20.22 2.07 -32.08
C VAL A 206 20.80 3.47 -31.91
N ASP A 207 21.84 3.83 -32.66
CA ASP A 207 22.47 5.16 -32.58
C ASP A 207 21.46 6.28 -32.86
N LYS A 208 20.65 6.12 -33.91
CA LYS A 208 19.59 7.09 -34.25
C LYS A 208 18.57 7.24 -33.13
N ALA A 209 18.15 6.14 -32.50
CA ALA A 209 17.19 6.18 -31.40
C ALA A 209 17.77 6.91 -30.18
N VAL A 210 19.02 6.60 -29.81
CA VAL A 210 19.76 7.29 -28.73
C VAL A 210 19.85 8.79 -29.00
N GLU A 211 20.23 9.20 -30.20
CA GLU A 211 20.32 10.62 -30.58
C GLU A 211 18.96 11.35 -30.47
N GLN A 212 17.87 10.69 -30.89
CA GLN A 212 16.53 11.27 -30.73
C GLN A 212 16.18 11.46 -29.26
N VAL A 213 16.41 10.46 -28.40
CA VAL A 213 16.13 10.56 -26.96
C VAL A 213 16.96 11.69 -26.34
N VAL A 214 18.27 11.74 -26.60
CA VAL A 214 19.16 12.80 -26.09
C VAL A 214 18.65 14.19 -26.47
N ARG A 215 18.23 14.38 -27.73
CA ARG A 215 17.72 15.67 -28.21
C ARG A 215 16.39 16.03 -27.56
N GLU A 216 15.46 15.08 -27.49
CA GLU A 216 14.07 15.32 -27.08
C GLU A 216 13.89 15.46 -25.56
N LEU A 217 14.80 14.87 -24.80
CA LEU A 217 14.91 15.02 -23.35
C LEU A 217 15.94 16.10 -22.96
N ALA A 218 16.58 16.74 -23.93
CA ALA A 218 17.62 17.77 -23.73
C ALA A 218 18.70 17.34 -22.73
N LEU A 219 19.32 16.17 -22.95
CA LEU A 219 20.33 15.59 -22.07
C LEU A 219 21.74 16.10 -22.45
N PRO A 220 22.35 17.07 -21.75
CA PRO A 220 23.71 17.49 -22.05
C PRO A 220 24.74 16.41 -21.66
N LYS A 221 25.86 16.34 -22.37
CA LYS A 221 26.95 15.37 -22.09
C LYS A 221 27.64 15.65 -20.75
N ASP A 222 27.68 16.91 -20.34
CA ASP A 222 28.31 17.39 -19.12
C ASP A 222 27.30 17.56 -17.97
N ILE A 223 26.13 16.89 -18.04
CA ILE A 223 25.06 17.08 -17.05
C ILE A 223 25.52 16.88 -15.60
N THR A 224 26.43 15.93 -15.37
CA THR A 224 26.94 15.58 -14.03
C THR A 224 28.01 16.54 -13.50
N THR A 225 28.57 17.42 -14.34
CA THR A 225 29.61 18.39 -13.98
C THR A 225 29.19 19.85 -14.21
N SER A 226 28.07 20.06 -14.91
CA SER A 226 27.50 21.38 -15.15
C SER A 226 27.05 22.06 -13.86
N LYS A 227 26.96 23.40 -13.86
CA LYS A 227 26.45 24.17 -12.70
C LYS A 227 25.02 23.81 -12.31
N GLN A 228 24.19 23.41 -13.28
CA GLN A 228 22.80 23.01 -13.04
C GLN A 228 22.70 21.56 -12.54
N GLY A 229 23.74 20.76 -12.72
CA GLY A 229 23.79 19.36 -12.33
C GLY A 229 22.66 18.55 -12.99
N THR A 230 22.23 17.48 -12.31
CA THR A 230 21.09 16.68 -12.76
C THR A 230 19.73 17.25 -12.35
N ALA A 231 19.68 18.40 -11.68
CA ALA A 231 18.44 18.97 -11.14
C ALA A 231 17.28 19.05 -12.14
N PRO A 232 17.49 19.43 -13.43
CA PRO A 232 16.40 19.46 -14.41
C PRO A 232 15.73 18.10 -14.67
N LEU A 233 16.44 16.99 -14.43
CA LEU A 233 15.91 15.64 -14.62
C LEU A 233 14.92 15.23 -13.52
N PHE A 234 14.95 15.88 -12.36
CA PHE A 234 14.15 15.52 -11.18
C PHE A 234 12.93 16.42 -11.01
N ASN A 235 12.48 17.08 -12.09
CA ASN A 235 11.19 17.74 -12.11
C ASN A 235 10.07 16.69 -12.29
N LYS A 236 9.51 16.23 -11.17
CA LYS A 236 8.53 15.13 -11.10
C LYS A 236 7.30 15.32 -12.00
N SER A 237 6.86 16.57 -12.20
CA SER A 237 5.71 16.87 -13.07
C SER A 237 6.00 16.64 -14.57
N SER A 238 7.29 16.60 -14.94
CA SER A 238 7.72 16.41 -16.33
C SER A 238 7.98 14.95 -16.70
N TRP A 239 8.10 14.06 -15.71
CA TRP A 239 8.43 12.65 -15.94
C TRP A 239 7.46 11.92 -16.88
N PRO A 240 6.13 12.06 -16.79
CA PRO A 240 5.22 11.43 -17.75
C PRO A 240 5.53 11.81 -19.20
N ALA A 241 5.77 13.10 -19.47
CA ALA A 241 6.10 13.58 -20.81
C ALA A 241 7.49 13.12 -21.28
N MET A 242 8.48 13.12 -20.37
CA MET A 242 9.83 12.63 -20.66
C MET A 242 9.82 11.13 -20.99
N VAL A 243 9.16 10.31 -20.19
CA VAL A 243 9.13 8.86 -20.39
C VAL A 243 8.31 8.48 -21.61
N SER A 244 7.23 9.19 -21.95
CA SER A 244 6.51 8.97 -23.20
C SER A 244 7.40 9.21 -24.42
N LYS A 245 8.23 10.26 -24.42
CA LYS A 245 9.22 10.51 -25.49
C LYS A 245 10.28 9.42 -25.53
N PHE A 246 10.89 9.11 -24.39
CA PHE A 246 11.88 8.03 -24.25
C PHE A 246 11.34 6.72 -24.84
N THR A 247 10.16 6.31 -24.41
CA THR A 247 9.46 5.10 -24.84
C THR A 247 9.19 5.12 -26.34
N LYS A 248 8.66 6.22 -26.87
CA LYS A 248 8.34 6.35 -28.31
C LYS A 248 9.56 6.08 -29.20
N TYR A 249 10.73 6.61 -28.84
CA TYR A 249 11.93 6.47 -29.67
C TYR A 249 12.65 5.13 -29.48
N LEU A 250 12.52 4.49 -28.33
CA LEU A 250 13.15 3.19 -28.06
C LEU A 250 12.25 1.99 -28.36
N ALA A 251 10.92 2.16 -28.45
CA ALA A 251 9.98 1.07 -28.72
C ALA A 251 10.29 0.25 -29.99
N PRO A 252 10.78 0.83 -31.11
CA PRO A 252 11.20 0.05 -32.27
C PRO A 252 12.35 -0.93 -31.99
N LEU A 253 13.12 -0.74 -30.92
CA LEU A 253 14.26 -1.60 -30.55
C LEU A 253 13.85 -2.82 -29.71
N LEU A 254 12.56 -2.92 -29.34
CA LEU A 254 11.99 -4.03 -28.56
C LEU A 254 11.54 -5.23 -29.41
N GLU A 255 11.87 -5.28 -30.70
CA GLU A 255 11.59 -6.47 -31.54
C GLU A 255 12.28 -7.73 -31.01
N GLN A 256 13.46 -7.55 -30.41
CA GLN A 256 14.12 -8.57 -29.64
C GLN A 256 13.86 -8.30 -28.16
N ALA A 257 13.22 -9.25 -27.48
CA ALA A 257 13.00 -9.15 -26.04
C ALA A 257 14.35 -9.02 -25.31
N PRO A 258 14.52 -8.00 -24.44
CA PRO A 258 15.72 -7.86 -23.63
C PRO A 258 15.95 -9.09 -22.76
N THR A 259 17.21 -9.51 -22.65
CA THR A 259 17.61 -10.65 -21.79
C THR A 259 18.56 -10.21 -20.69
N GLU A 260 19.13 -9.02 -20.82
CA GLU A 260 20.02 -8.37 -19.89
C GLU A 260 19.25 -7.68 -18.77
N ARG A 261 19.87 -7.65 -17.59
CA ARG A 261 19.34 -6.96 -16.43
C ARG A 261 19.79 -5.51 -16.40
N LEU A 262 18.89 -4.60 -16.08
CA LEU A 262 19.19 -3.16 -16.01
C LEU A 262 20.07 -2.83 -14.80
N SER A 263 19.85 -3.53 -13.69
CA SER A 263 20.59 -3.40 -12.43
C SER A 263 20.72 -4.74 -11.70
N ALA A 264 21.51 -4.78 -10.62
CA ALA A 264 21.63 -5.98 -9.80
C ALA A 264 20.34 -6.32 -9.01
N PHE A 265 19.41 -5.36 -8.89
CA PHE A 265 18.10 -5.52 -8.24
C PHE A 265 17.00 -6.00 -9.20
N ASP A 266 17.32 -6.08 -10.50
CA ASP A 266 16.49 -6.74 -11.49
C ASP A 266 16.66 -8.26 -11.37
N ASN A 267 15.55 -8.99 -11.27
CA ASN A 267 15.53 -10.44 -11.15
C ASN A 267 15.40 -11.17 -12.49
N GLY A 268 15.44 -10.44 -13.62
CA GLY A 268 15.56 -11.00 -14.96
C GLY A 268 14.32 -11.73 -15.47
N THR A 269 13.14 -11.43 -14.93
CA THR A 269 11.84 -11.93 -15.43
C THR A 269 10.98 -10.76 -15.92
N GLY A 270 11.46 -10.06 -16.95
CA GLY A 270 10.64 -9.16 -17.75
C GLY A 270 9.66 -9.94 -18.64
N ASN A 271 8.75 -10.71 -18.05
CA ASN A 271 7.49 -11.24 -18.60
C ASN A 271 7.05 -12.47 -17.80
N GLN A 272 5.91 -12.40 -17.11
CA GLN A 272 4.73 -13.24 -17.34
C GLN A 272 3.70 -12.93 -16.25
N GLY A 273 2.55 -12.38 -16.67
CA GLY A 273 1.33 -12.54 -15.87
C GLY A 273 1.01 -14.03 -15.79
N GLY A 274 1.02 -14.59 -14.59
CA GLY A 274 0.71 -16.01 -14.40
C GLY A 274 1.03 -16.50 -12.98
N GLU A 275 -0.04 -16.74 -12.23
CA GLU A 275 -0.17 -17.61 -11.05
C GLU A 275 0.71 -17.37 -9.81
N LYS A 276 0.02 -17.03 -8.71
CA LYS A 276 0.50 -17.08 -7.32
C LYS A 276 0.80 -18.54 -6.93
N GLY A 277 1.95 -19.04 -7.36
CA GLY A 277 2.52 -20.32 -6.91
C GLY A 277 3.50 -20.12 -5.77
N GLN A 278 3.29 -20.85 -4.67
CA GLN A 278 4.16 -20.89 -3.48
C GLN A 278 5.56 -21.41 -3.83
N SER A 279 6.47 -20.51 -4.18
CA SER A 279 7.90 -20.68 -3.96
C SER A 279 8.42 -19.34 -3.43
N LEU A 280 9.30 -19.38 -2.42
CA LEU A 280 9.90 -18.21 -1.76
C LEU A 280 10.19 -17.11 -2.79
N SER A 281 9.34 -16.08 -2.81
CA SER A 281 9.29 -15.10 -3.90
C SER A 281 10.61 -14.32 -3.92
N PRO A 282 11.51 -14.49 -4.90
CA PRO A 282 12.71 -13.69 -4.93
C PRO A 282 12.32 -12.35 -5.57
N ALA A 283 12.13 -11.35 -4.73
CA ALA A 283 11.55 -10.07 -5.11
C ALA A 283 12.64 -9.02 -5.47
N GLY A 284 12.35 -8.14 -6.45
CA GLY A 284 13.26 -7.20 -7.13
C GLY A 284 13.42 -5.82 -6.45
N ASN A 285 13.42 -4.71 -7.22
CA ASN A 285 13.52 -3.33 -6.67
C ASN A 285 12.44 -3.07 -5.59
N GLY A 286 12.73 -2.21 -4.60
CA GLY A 286 11.82 -2.02 -3.45
C GLY A 286 10.48 -1.35 -3.79
N ILE A 287 10.43 -0.62 -4.91
CA ILE A 287 9.27 0.14 -5.38
C ILE A 287 8.21 -0.77 -5.97
N GLU A 288 8.58 -1.69 -6.86
CA GLU A 288 7.64 -2.62 -7.50
C GLU A 288 6.97 -3.55 -6.50
N GLN A 289 7.73 -4.00 -5.50
CA GLN A 289 7.19 -4.84 -4.43
C GLN A 289 6.10 -4.12 -3.67
N LYS A 290 6.37 -2.86 -3.30
CA LYS A 290 5.44 -2.03 -2.56
C LYS A 290 4.19 -1.73 -3.41
N MET A 291 4.32 -1.55 -4.72
CA MET A 291 3.17 -1.36 -5.62
C MET A 291 2.19 -2.54 -5.61
N GLY A 292 2.68 -3.76 -5.34
CA GLY A 292 1.84 -4.96 -5.22
C GLY A 292 1.13 -5.15 -3.89
N THR A 293 1.31 -4.25 -2.91
CA THR A 293 0.72 -4.37 -1.57
C THR A 293 -0.49 -3.45 -1.37
N PRO A 294 -1.37 -3.72 -0.38
CA PRO A 294 -2.47 -2.82 -0.02
C PRO A 294 -1.99 -1.41 0.33
N GLU A 295 -0.86 -1.29 1.02
CA GLU A 295 -0.25 0.00 1.38
C GLU A 295 0.18 0.77 0.13
N GLY A 296 0.72 0.06 -0.88
CA GLY A 296 1.08 0.70 -2.13
C GLY A 296 -0.11 1.20 -2.92
N THR A 297 -1.18 0.39 -2.99
CA THR A 297 -2.45 0.81 -3.56
C THR A 297 -3.01 2.04 -2.84
N GLU A 298 -2.96 2.10 -1.51
CA GLU A 298 -3.40 3.25 -0.71
C GLU A 298 -2.60 4.52 -1.04
N GLU A 299 -1.27 4.42 -1.15
CA GLU A 299 -0.40 5.55 -1.47
C GLU A 299 -0.64 6.10 -2.89
N ILE A 300 -0.74 5.22 -3.90
CA ILE A 300 -1.01 5.61 -5.29
C ILE A 300 -2.40 6.26 -5.40
N ALA A 301 -3.43 5.59 -4.85
CA ALA A 301 -4.81 6.04 -4.92
C ALA A 301 -4.97 7.40 -4.22
N PHE A 302 -4.40 7.57 -3.03
CA PHE A 302 -4.48 8.81 -2.29
C PHE A 302 -3.64 9.94 -2.91
N GLY A 303 -2.48 9.62 -3.48
CA GLY A 303 -1.65 10.58 -4.22
C GLY A 303 -2.40 11.16 -5.42
N ARG A 304 -3.03 10.29 -6.23
CA ARG A 304 -3.87 10.69 -7.36
C ARG A 304 -5.11 11.49 -6.93
N TYR A 305 -5.81 11.03 -5.89
CA TYR A 305 -6.95 11.76 -5.34
C TYR A 305 -6.57 13.17 -4.88
N SER A 306 -5.49 13.29 -4.10
CA SER A 306 -5.01 14.58 -3.56
C SER A 306 -4.49 15.52 -4.65
N GLY A 307 -3.92 14.96 -5.73
CA GLY A 307 -3.48 15.70 -6.91
C GLY A 307 -4.61 16.10 -7.86
N ASN A 308 -5.87 15.75 -7.56
CA ASN A 308 -7.02 15.90 -8.48
C ASN A 308 -6.77 15.24 -9.84
N GLU A 309 -6.17 14.05 -9.82
CA GLU A 309 -5.83 13.25 -11.00
C GLU A 309 -6.85 12.11 -11.19
N ARG A 310 -6.87 11.51 -12.38
CA ARG A 310 -7.69 10.33 -12.64
C ARG A 310 -7.13 9.12 -11.91
N GLN A 311 -8.01 8.18 -11.58
CA GLN A 311 -7.63 6.86 -11.08
C GLN A 311 -6.55 6.23 -11.97
N SER A 312 -5.60 5.52 -11.36
CA SER A 312 -4.58 4.76 -12.07
C SER A 312 -5.26 3.71 -12.94
N LYS A 313 -4.78 3.55 -14.18
CA LYS A 313 -5.18 2.44 -15.06
C LYS A 313 -4.50 1.12 -14.70
N ASN A 314 -3.52 1.15 -13.80
CA ASN A 314 -2.76 -0.02 -13.37
C ASN A 314 -3.42 -0.76 -12.21
N ILE A 315 -4.39 -0.15 -11.53
CA ILE A 315 -5.07 -0.68 -10.35
C ILE A 315 -6.58 -0.73 -10.61
N ALA A 316 -7.27 -1.73 -10.08
CA ALA A 316 -8.72 -1.81 -10.23
C ALA A 316 -9.42 -0.60 -9.55
N SER A 317 -10.46 -0.07 -10.18
CA SER A 317 -11.19 1.10 -9.69
C SER A 317 -11.71 0.91 -8.26
N PHE A 318 -12.25 -0.27 -7.96
CA PHE A 318 -12.71 -0.64 -6.62
C PHE A 318 -11.61 -0.50 -5.56
N GLU A 319 -10.42 -1.06 -5.80
CA GLU A 319 -9.32 -1.08 -4.83
C GLU A 319 -8.84 0.34 -4.51
N GLN A 320 -8.81 1.21 -5.52
CA GLN A 320 -8.45 2.62 -5.37
C GLN A 320 -9.49 3.39 -4.56
N LEU A 321 -10.77 3.22 -4.87
CA LEU A 321 -11.86 3.87 -4.14
C LEU A 321 -11.93 3.39 -2.69
N ASP A 322 -11.86 2.08 -2.47
CA ASP A 322 -11.84 1.47 -1.13
C ASP A 322 -10.70 2.02 -0.27
N SER A 323 -9.49 2.11 -0.83
CA SER A 323 -8.33 2.66 -0.12
C SER A 323 -8.50 4.14 0.24
N VAL A 324 -9.04 4.95 -0.69
CA VAL A 324 -9.30 6.37 -0.42
C VAL A 324 -10.36 6.55 0.65
N TYR A 325 -11.49 5.83 0.59
CA TYR A 325 -12.54 5.96 1.60
C TYR A 325 -12.11 5.45 2.97
N LYS A 326 -11.34 4.35 3.04
CA LYS A 326 -10.72 3.88 4.30
C LYS A 326 -9.85 4.96 4.93
N LYS A 327 -9.03 5.64 4.12
CA LYS A 327 -8.15 6.71 4.58
C LYS A 327 -8.94 7.93 5.04
N LEU A 328 -9.88 8.43 4.24
CA LEU A 328 -10.71 9.59 4.60
C LEU A 328 -11.56 9.34 5.86
N ALA A 329 -12.07 8.12 6.03
CA ALA A 329 -12.87 7.77 7.22
C ALA A 329 -12.04 7.72 8.52
N ARG A 330 -10.71 7.60 8.45
CA ARG A 330 -9.83 7.69 9.63
C ARG A 330 -9.81 9.09 10.23
N ASP A 331 -10.09 10.12 9.44
CA ASP A 331 -10.11 11.53 9.87
C ASP A 331 -11.42 11.91 10.59
N ILE A 332 -12.47 11.07 10.47
CA ILE A 332 -13.72 11.27 11.22
C ILE A 332 -13.45 11.04 12.71
N PRO A 333 -13.68 12.02 13.61
CA PRO A 333 -13.37 11.89 15.03
C PRO A 333 -14.19 10.77 15.67
N VAL A 334 -13.48 9.70 16.06
CA VAL A 334 -14.06 8.59 16.81
C VAL A 334 -13.53 8.62 18.23
N ARG A 335 -14.40 8.89 19.21
CA ARG A 335 -14.08 8.70 20.63
C ARG A 335 -14.38 7.25 21.02
N VAL A 336 -13.33 6.53 21.41
CA VAL A 336 -13.44 5.15 21.88
C VAL A 336 -13.60 5.16 23.39
N ASP A 337 -14.81 4.88 23.86
CA ASP A 337 -15.09 4.73 25.28
C ASP A 337 -14.68 3.32 25.73
N SER A 338 -13.44 3.17 26.22
CA SER A 338 -12.99 1.88 26.75
C SER A 338 -13.62 1.64 28.12
N MET A 339 -14.65 0.80 28.18
CA MET A 339 -15.15 0.29 29.45
C MET A 339 -14.05 -0.53 30.14
N THR A 340 -13.67 -0.13 31.34
CA THR A 340 -12.68 -0.85 32.14
C THR A 340 -13.35 -1.35 33.41
N LYS A 341 -13.10 -2.62 33.75
CA LYS A 341 -13.47 -3.19 35.04
C LYS A 341 -12.21 -3.42 35.84
N THR A 342 -12.23 -2.97 37.08
CA THR A 342 -11.17 -3.25 38.05
C THR A 342 -11.54 -4.55 38.77
N GLN A 343 -10.62 -5.51 38.79
CA GLN A 343 -10.76 -6.72 39.59
C GLN A 343 -9.51 -6.87 40.46
N SER A 344 -9.73 -7.07 41.76
CA SER A 344 -8.66 -7.38 42.71
C SER A 344 -8.25 -8.84 42.55
N LEU A 345 -6.99 -9.08 42.22
CA LEU A 345 -6.41 -10.41 42.05
C LEU A 345 -5.48 -10.72 43.23
N PRO A 346 -5.72 -11.80 43.99
CA PRO A 346 -4.80 -12.24 45.04
C PRO A 346 -3.57 -12.90 44.38
N ILE A 347 -2.38 -12.33 44.59
CA ILE A 347 -1.14 -12.82 43.96
C ILE A 347 -0.19 -13.53 44.92
N ALA A 348 -0.25 -13.22 46.21
CA ALA A 348 0.56 -13.88 47.23
C ALA A 348 -0.13 -13.78 48.59
N THR A 349 0.16 -14.71 49.50
CA THR A 349 -0.25 -14.60 50.91
C THR A 349 0.89 -13.96 51.70
N LEU A 350 0.63 -12.82 52.36
CA LEU A 350 1.66 -12.09 53.12
C LEU A 350 1.86 -12.69 54.51
N THR A 351 0.77 -13.05 55.16
CA THR A 351 0.76 -13.51 56.55
C THR A 351 0.01 -14.81 56.71
N TYR A 352 0.43 -15.57 57.71
CA TYR A 352 -0.18 -16.82 58.08
C TYR A 352 -0.57 -16.76 59.55
N ARG A 353 -1.78 -17.21 59.87
CA ARG A 353 -2.26 -17.41 61.24
C ARG A 353 -2.36 -18.89 61.58
N SER A 354 -2.62 -19.21 62.84
CA SER A 354 -2.91 -20.58 63.24
C SER A 354 -4.24 -21.03 62.66
N PHE A 355 -4.33 -22.29 62.24
CA PHE A 355 -5.55 -22.92 61.76
C PHE A 355 -6.60 -22.97 62.88
N ASP A 356 -7.83 -22.59 62.55
CA ASP A 356 -9.01 -22.60 63.42
C ASP A 356 -9.97 -23.68 62.89
N GLU A 357 -10.09 -24.80 63.61
CA GLU A 357 -10.84 -25.98 63.18
C GLU A 357 -12.35 -25.71 62.98
N GLU A 358 -12.90 -24.66 63.61
CA GLU A 358 -14.32 -24.32 63.50
C GLU A 358 -14.64 -23.43 62.30
N LYS A 359 -13.65 -22.70 61.78
CA LYS A 359 -13.86 -21.66 60.75
C LYS A 359 -13.13 -21.91 59.44
N ASP A 360 -12.04 -22.68 59.47
CA ASP A 360 -11.12 -22.78 58.36
C ASP A 360 -11.33 -24.05 57.53
N ASP A 361 -11.21 -23.89 56.22
CA ASP A 361 -11.21 -25.00 55.27
C ASP A 361 -9.90 -25.80 55.36
N PRO A 362 -9.91 -27.07 55.83
CA PRO A 362 -8.71 -27.88 55.96
C PRO A 362 -7.94 -28.05 54.65
N ALA A 363 -8.58 -27.94 53.48
CA ALA A 363 -7.91 -28.07 52.18
C ALA A 363 -6.94 -26.90 51.87
N LYS A 364 -7.06 -25.77 52.60
CA LYS A 364 -6.24 -24.57 52.38
C LYS A 364 -5.06 -24.44 53.34
N ILE A 365 -4.88 -25.41 54.24
CA ILE A 365 -3.73 -25.45 55.15
C ILE A 365 -2.41 -25.57 54.38
N LYS A 366 -1.36 -24.97 54.90
CA LYS A 366 -0.01 -25.14 54.35
C LYS A 366 0.75 -26.16 55.20
N ALA A 367 0.77 -27.42 54.75
CA ALA A 367 1.46 -28.52 55.43
C ALA A 367 2.95 -28.25 55.70
N SER A 368 3.60 -27.42 54.89
CA SER A 368 5.00 -27.03 55.06
C SER A 368 5.25 -25.91 56.08
N LYS A 369 4.20 -25.35 56.70
CA LYS A 369 4.30 -24.25 57.67
C LYS A 369 3.56 -24.60 58.96
N LEU A 370 4.31 -24.87 60.01
CA LEU A 370 3.80 -25.18 61.33
C LEU A 370 3.99 -23.99 62.27
N LYS A 371 3.00 -23.73 63.13
CA LYS A 371 3.06 -22.73 64.19
C LYS A 371 2.95 -23.40 65.54
N ILE A 372 3.74 -22.91 66.49
CA ILE A 372 3.65 -23.31 67.90
C ILE A 372 2.70 -22.32 68.59
N THR A 373 1.64 -22.84 69.19
CA THR A 373 0.70 -22.11 70.05
C THR A 373 0.84 -22.61 71.49
N SER A 374 0.09 -22.00 72.42
CA SER A 374 0.00 -22.46 73.82
C SER A 374 -0.58 -23.87 73.96
N GLU A 375 -1.29 -24.36 72.94
CA GLU A 375 -1.99 -25.65 72.93
C GLU A 375 -1.19 -26.74 72.19
N GLY A 376 -0.08 -26.37 71.55
CA GLY A 376 0.80 -27.31 70.85
C GLY A 376 1.20 -26.85 69.45
N LEU A 377 1.42 -27.80 68.55
CA LEU A 377 1.83 -27.55 67.17
C LEU A 377 0.60 -27.61 66.26
N THR A 378 0.37 -26.55 65.47
CA THR A 378 -0.74 -26.48 64.52
C THR A 378 -0.28 -26.05 63.12
N PHE A 379 -1.11 -26.30 62.11
CA PHE A 379 -0.84 -25.87 60.74
C PHE A 379 -1.12 -24.38 60.54
N SER A 380 -0.39 -23.78 59.61
CA SER A 380 -0.60 -22.38 59.22
C SER A 380 -1.74 -22.26 58.19
N TYR A 381 -2.61 -21.26 58.40
CA TYR A 381 -3.68 -20.85 57.50
C TYR A 381 -3.41 -19.46 56.90
N PRO A 382 -3.60 -19.25 55.58
CA PRO A 382 -3.47 -17.94 54.93
C PRO A 382 -4.40 -16.89 55.56
N ASP A 383 -3.86 -15.76 56.01
CA ASP A 383 -4.65 -14.72 56.68
C ASP A 383 -4.97 -13.55 55.74
N GLN A 384 -3.94 -12.85 55.25
CA GLN A 384 -4.11 -11.73 54.33
C GLN A 384 -3.43 -11.98 52.98
N PRO A 385 -4.19 -12.01 51.87
CA PRO A 385 -3.61 -11.98 50.55
C PRO A 385 -3.13 -10.57 50.19
N LEU A 386 -1.93 -10.47 49.62
CA LEU A 386 -1.55 -9.34 48.79
C LEU A 386 -2.44 -9.37 47.55
N VAL A 387 -3.25 -8.34 47.39
CA VAL A 387 -4.08 -8.12 46.22
C VAL A 387 -3.44 -7.06 45.34
N ILE A 388 -3.51 -7.26 44.03
CA ILE A 388 -3.27 -6.20 43.05
C ILE A 388 -4.57 -5.89 42.34
N ASP A 389 -4.89 -4.61 42.22
CA ASP A 389 -6.00 -4.17 41.40
C ASP A 389 -5.55 -4.12 39.95
N SER A 390 -6.08 -5.02 39.13
CA SER A 390 -5.84 -5.01 37.69
C SER A 390 -7.05 -4.45 36.97
N LYS A 391 -6.79 -3.47 36.09
CA LYS A 391 -7.80 -2.91 35.18
C LYS A 391 -7.81 -3.70 33.89
N PHE A 392 -8.96 -4.29 33.56
CA PHE A 392 -9.16 -4.99 32.30
C PHE A 392 -10.14 -4.22 31.43
N LYS A 393 -9.85 -4.14 30.12
CA LYS A 393 -10.83 -3.65 29.13
C LYS A 393 -11.94 -4.68 28.99
N MET A 394 -13.18 -4.27 29.22
CA MET A 394 -14.35 -5.07 28.91
C MET A 394 -14.71 -4.88 27.44
N GLN A 395 -14.59 -5.93 26.64
CA GLN A 395 -15.20 -5.99 25.31
C GLN A 395 -16.49 -6.80 25.42
N ARG A 396 -17.65 -6.19 25.14
CA ARG A 396 -18.88 -6.95 24.92
C ARG A 396 -18.88 -7.53 23.51
N LYS A 397 -19.08 -8.84 23.42
CA LYS A 397 -19.17 -9.59 22.15
C LYS A 397 -20.52 -9.45 21.43
N SER A 398 -21.51 -8.79 22.04
CA SER A 398 -22.86 -8.67 21.50
C SER A 398 -23.19 -7.22 21.17
N PHE A 399 -23.14 -6.91 19.87
CA PHE A 399 -23.76 -5.73 19.26
C PHE A 399 -24.63 -6.25 18.10
N PRO A 400 -25.76 -5.61 17.76
CA PRO A 400 -26.54 -5.98 16.59
C PRO A 400 -25.71 -6.01 15.31
N ASP A 401 -26.14 -6.80 14.33
CA ASP A 401 -25.55 -6.75 12.99
C ASP A 401 -25.75 -5.34 12.39
N PHE A 402 -24.72 -4.77 11.75
CA PHE A 402 -24.81 -3.44 11.15
C PHE A 402 -25.26 -3.54 9.70
N LYS A 403 -26.34 -2.84 9.35
CA LYS A 403 -26.90 -2.83 8.00
C LYS A 403 -27.14 -1.40 7.55
N MET A 404 -26.44 -0.96 6.51
CA MET A 404 -26.72 0.30 5.84
C MET A 404 -27.70 0.09 4.68
N VAL A 405 -28.74 0.90 4.63
CA VAL A 405 -29.80 0.80 3.62
C VAL A 405 -29.88 2.12 2.86
N VAL A 406 -29.20 2.20 1.72
CA VAL A 406 -29.26 3.39 0.86
C VAL A 406 -30.48 3.27 -0.03
N LEU A 407 -31.63 3.71 0.51
CA LEU A 407 -32.96 3.62 -0.09
C LEU A 407 -33.10 4.45 -1.36
N ASP A 408 -32.22 5.44 -1.52
CA ASP A 408 -32.09 6.23 -2.73
C ASP A 408 -30.63 6.18 -3.19
N SER A 409 -30.37 5.53 -4.34
CA SER A 409 -29.15 5.68 -5.11
C SER A 409 -29.45 6.17 -6.52
N SER A 410 -30.48 7.01 -6.67
CA SER A 410 -30.89 7.60 -7.93
C SER A 410 -29.93 8.71 -8.39
N GLY A 411 -30.16 9.26 -9.57
CA GLY A 411 -29.34 10.35 -10.12
C GLY A 411 -29.14 11.54 -9.16
N SER A 412 -30.13 11.86 -8.31
CA SER A 412 -30.04 12.98 -7.35
C SER A 412 -29.01 12.76 -6.24
N MET A 413 -28.61 11.51 -5.99
CA MET A 413 -27.57 11.15 -5.03
C MET A 413 -26.16 11.39 -5.56
N ALA A 414 -26.00 11.51 -6.89
CA ALA A 414 -24.76 11.96 -7.52
C ALA A 414 -24.61 13.50 -7.44
N GLU A 415 -25.65 14.24 -7.07
CA GLU A 415 -25.61 15.69 -6.91
C GLU A 415 -25.07 16.11 -5.54
N GLY A 416 -24.56 17.33 -5.44
CA GLY A 416 -24.22 17.96 -4.17
C GLY A 416 -25.47 18.34 -3.37
N ILE A 417 -25.40 18.27 -2.03
CA ILE A 417 -26.49 18.77 -1.16
C ILE A 417 -26.76 20.26 -1.40
N ASP A 418 -25.69 21.02 -1.65
CA ASP A 418 -25.75 22.46 -1.96
C ASP A 418 -25.70 22.74 -3.48
N GLY A 419 -25.85 21.71 -4.33
CA GLY A 419 -25.77 21.80 -5.79
C GLY A 419 -24.36 21.68 -6.39
N ASP A 420 -23.30 21.68 -5.57
CA ASP A 420 -21.93 21.38 -6.02
C ASP A 420 -21.56 19.91 -5.74
N GLU A 421 -21.48 19.10 -6.79
CA GLU A 421 -21.05 17.69 -6.72
C GLU A 421 -19.53 17.53 -6.58
N GLY A 422 -18.75 18.60 -6.77
CA GLY A 422 -17.29 18.59 -6.67
C GLY A 422 -16.62 17.87 -7.84
N SER A 423 -15.30 17.64 -7.71
CA SER A 423 -14.51 17.01 -8.77
C SER A 423 -14.89 15.55 -8.99
N LYS A 424 -15.19 15.21 -10.26
CA LYS A 424 -15.40 13.83 -10.74
C LYS A 424 -14.13 13.16 -11.27
N THR A 425 -12.97 13.80 -11.15
CA THR A 425 -11.73 13.30 -11.76
C THR A 425 -11.30 11.95 -11.18
N PHE A 426 -11.35 11.80 -9.85
CA PHE A 426 -11.00 10.56 -9.16
C PHE A 426 -12.22 9.79 -8.65
N ILE A 427 -13.18 10.48 -8.02
CA ILE A 427 -14.42 9.89 -7.50
C ILE A 427 -15.51 10.04 -8.58
N PRO A 428 -16.01 8.96 -9.21
CA PRO A 428 -16.89 9.07 -10.37
C PRO A 428 -18.18 9.86 -10.13
N TRP A 429 -18.70 9.81 -8.91
CA TRP A 429 -19.91 10.52 -8.48
C TRP A 429 -19.63 11.87 -7.82
N GLY A 430 -18.40 12.38 -7.87
CA GLY A 430 -18.04 13.70 -7.35
C GLY A 430 -17.62 13.68 -5.87
N GLY A 431 -16.59 14.46 -5.55
CA GLY A 431 -16.05 14.59 -4.19
C GLY A 431 -16.92 15.37 -3.18
N ASN A 432 -18.05 15.94 -3.61
CA ASN A 432 -19.01 16.66 -2.76
C ASN A 432 -20.46 16.15 -2.92
N SER A 433 -20.70 15.02 -3.60
CA SER A 433 -22.06 14.51 -3.75
C SER A 433 -22.63 13.89 -2.48
N LYS A 434 -23.97 13.81 -2.39
CA LYS A 434 -24.67 13.12 -1.31
C LYS A 434 -24.14 11.71 -1.10
N TYR A 435 -23.91 10.97 -2.19
CA TYR A 435 -23.41 9.60 -2.13
C TYR A 435 -21.97 9.52 -1.60
N HIS A 436 -21.11 10.50 -1.92
CA HIS A 436 -19.77 10.59 -1.32
C HIS A 436 -19.84 10.68 0.21
N TYR A 437 -20.71 11.54 0.75
CA TYR A 437 -20.87 11.69 2.18
C TYR A 437 -21.54 10.49 2.86
N ALA A 438 -22.48 9.82 2.18
CA ALA A 438 -23.06 8.56 2.65
C ALA A 438 -21.98 7.46 2.78
N LEU A 439 -21.08 7.36 1.80
CA LEU A 439 -19.95 6.44 1.87
C LEU A 439 -18.96 6.83 2.97
N LEU A 440 -18.65 8.12 3.16
CA LEU A 440 -17.83 8.54 4.30
C LEU A 440 -18.44 8.13 5.63
N GLY A 441 -19.77 8.27 5.79
CA GLY A 441 -20.48 7.80 6.97
C GLY A 441 -20.43 6.28 7.12
N PHE A 442 -20.58 5.52 6.04
CA PHE A 442 -20.46 4.06 6.03
C PHE A 442 -19.07 3.60 6.51
N TYR A 443 -18.01 4.07 5.87
CA TYR A 443 -16.63 3.75 6.25
C TYR A 443 -16.29 4.32 7.64
N GLY A 444 -16.89 5.45 8.03
CA GLY A 444 -16.75 6.03 9.36
C GLY A 444 -17.34 5.15 10.47
N ILE A 445 -18.55 4.62 10.26
CA ILE A 445 -19.17 3.65 11.17
C ILE A 445 -18.30 2.39 11.23
N GLU A 446 -17.83 1.91 10.08
CA GLU A 446 -16.97 0.74 10.03
C GLU A 446 -15.67 0.94 10.84
N ASN A 447 -14.99 2.07 10.65
CA ASN A 447 -13.83 2.49 11.42
C ASN A 447 -14.14 2.59 12.92
N PHE A 448 -15.32 3.11 13.30
CA PHE A 448 -15.79 3.12 14.68
C PHE A 448 -15.91 1.69 15.24
N LEU A 449 -16.63 0.79 14.55
CA LEU A 449 -16.84 -0.59 14.96
C LEU A 449 -15.52 -1.38 15.07
N GLN A 450 -14.57 -1.12 14.17
CA GLN A 450 -13.22 -1.67 14.21
C GLN A 450 -12.44 -1.15 15.43
N LYS A 451 -12.43 0.16 15.68
CA LYS A 451 -11.75 0.77 16.84
C LYS A 451 -12.33 0.31 18.18
N GLN A 452 -13.62 -0.01 18.23
CA GLN A 452 -14.28 -0.62 19.39
C GLN A 452 -13.96 -2.11 19.56
N GLY A 453 -13.37 -2.74 18.55
CA GLY A 453 -13.06 -4.18 18.55
C GLY A 453 -14.29 -5.07 18.38
N ILE A 454 -15.40 -4.55 17.85
CA ILE A 454 -16.64 -5.30 17.65
C ILE A 454 -16.90 -5.71 16.20
N ALA A 455 -16.27 -5.05 15.22
CA ALA A 455 -16.44 -5.36 13.81
C ALA A 455 -16.27 -6.86 13.45
N PRO A 456 -15.33 -7.63 14.06
CA PRO A 456 -15.19 -9.06 13.79
C PRO A 456 -16.33 -9.95 14.32
N TYR A 457 -17.18 -9.45 15.21
CA TYR A 457 -18.21 -10.24 15.92
C TYR A 457 -19.63 -10.01 15.39
N ILE A 458 -19.78 -9.11 14.41
CA ILE A 458 -21.07 -8.74 13.80
C ILE A 458 -21.00 -8.93 12.29
N ARG A 459 -22.16 -9.05 11.65
CA ARG A 459 -22.28 -8.96 10.20
C ARG A 459 -22.40 -7.52 9.76
N HIS A 460 -21.89 -7.25 8.57
CA HIS A 460 -21.97 -5.97 7.88
C HIS A 460 -22.78 -6.17 6.61
N GLY A 461 -23.81 -5.35 6.42
CA GLY A 461 -24.69 -5.40 5.26
C GLY A 461 -24.83 -4.04 4.59
N VAL A 462 -24.95 -4.07 3.26
CA VAL A 462 -25.37 -2.90 2.48
C VAL A 462 -26.46 -3.28 1.50
N SER A 463 -27.51 -2.46 1.45
CA SER A 463 -28.56 -2.50 0.43
C SER A 463 -28.54 -1.21 -0.36
N LEU A 464 -28.47 -1.31 -1.69
CA LEU A 464 -28.57 -0.19 -2.61
C LEU A 464 -29.85 -0.32 -3.43
N PHE A 465 -30.62 0.76 -3.49
CA PHE A 465 -31.90 0.82 -4.20
C PHE A 465 -31.80 1.80 -5.36
N SER A 466 -32.04 1.30 -6.57
CA SER A 466 -32.14 2.12 -7.78
C SER A 466 -33.19 1.49 -8.72
N ASP A 467 -32.87 1.24 -10.00
CA ASP A 467 -33.74 0.49 -10.92
C ASP A 467 -34.00 -0.94 -10.44
N ARG A 468 -33.09 -1.48 -9.63
CA ARG A 468 -33.24 -2.74 -8.91
C ARG A 468 -32.69 -2.60 -7.49
N THR A 469 -33.11 -3.49 -6.60
CA THR A 469 -32.50 -3.61 -5.28
C THR A 469 -31.33 -4.60 -5.32
N ARG A 470 -30.18 -4.18 -4.81
CA ARG A 470 -29.02 -5.05 -4.62
C ARG A 470 -28.65 -5.10 -3.14
N TYR A 471 -28.44 -6.30 -2.62
CA TYR A 471 -28.09 -6.53 -1.22
C TYR A 471 -26.87 -7.44 -1.12
N LYS A 472 -25.97 -7.11 -0.19
CA LYS A 472 -24.88 -7.98 0.23
C LYS A 472 -24.68 -7.85 1.73
N GLU A 473 -24.49 -8.98 2.38
CA GLU A 473 -24.13 -9.08 3.79
C GLU A 473 -23.02 -10.11 3.95
N SER A 474 -22.10 -9.84 4.85
CA SER A 474 -21.01 -10.74 5.16
C SER A 474 -20.51 -10.56 6.59
N ASP A 475 -19.73 -11.53 7.07
CA ASP A 475 -18.90 -11.33 8.26
C ASP A 475 -17.70 -10.42 7.92
N PHE A 476 -16.86 -10.16 8.92
CA PHE A 476 -15.69 -9.29 8.73
C PHE A 476 -14.67 -9.84 7.72
N ASN A 477 -14.61 -11.15 7.48
CA ASN A 477 -13.67 -11.74 6.52
C ASN A 477 -14.13 -11.49 5.07
N GLY A 478 -15.44 -11.38 4.83
CA GLY A 478 -15.98 -11.08 3.50
C GLY A 478 -16.48 -9.65 3.34
N ILE A 479 -16.05 -8.71 4.20
CA ILE A 479 -16.50 -7.31 4.18
C ILE A 479 -16.17 -6.60 2.85
N ASP A 480 -15.13 -7.03 2.14
CA ASP A 480 -14.74 -6.45 0.85
C ASP A 480 -15.85 -6.61 -0.20
N ASP A 481 -16.64 -7.68 -0.17
CA ASP A 481 -17.78 -7.82 -1.07
C ASP A 481 -18.90 -6.82 -0.76
N VAL A 482 -19.07 -6.48 0.52
CA VAL A 482 -20.03 -5.47 0.97
C VAL A 482 -19.56 -4.09 0.50
N ARG A 483 -18.26 -3.78 0.68
CA ARG A 483 -17.66 -2.54 0.19
C ARG A 483 -17.71 -2.42 -1.34
N LYS A 484 -17.46 -3.51 -2.08
CA LYS A 484 -17.60 -3.56 -3.54
C LYS A 484 -19.00 -3.16 -3.98
N LEU A 485 -20.04 -3.67 -3.30
CA LEU A 485 -21.41 -3.28 -3.60
C LEU A 485 -21.61 -1.78 -3.32
N ALA A 486 -21.22 -1.29 -2.14
CA ALA A 486 -21.33 0.12 -1.77
C ALA A 486 -20.59 1.06 -2.75
N LEU A 487 -19.46 0.65 -3.32
CA LEU A 487 -18.69 1.44 -4.28
C LEU A 487 -19.17 1.31 -5.74
N SER A 488 -20.29 0.62 -5.98
CA SER A 488 -20.85 0.40 -7.31
C SER A 488 -22.31 0.91 -7.44
N PRO A 489 -22.58 2.21 -7.19
CA PRO A 489 -23.93 2.78 -7.35
C PRO A 489 -24.41 2.75 -8.81
N GLU A 490 -25.73 2.69 -9.02
CA GLU A 490 -26.35 2.64 -10.35
C GLU A 490 -26.86 4.00 -10.86
N PHE A 491 -27.27 4.92 -9.97
CA PHE A 491 -27.78 6.25 -10.34
C PHE A 491 -28.96 6.25 -11.32
N GLY A 492 -29.79 5.21 -11.28
CA GLY A 492 -31.03 5.07 -12.06
C GLY A 492 -32.25 5.69 -11.37
N ASN A 493 -33.43 5.09 -11.52
CA ASN A 493 -34.66 5.54 -10.85
C ASN A 493 -34.74 5.03 -9.39
N THR A 494 -35.76 5.45 -8.64
CA THR A 494 -35.97 5.02 -7.24
C THR A 494 -37.09 3.97 -7.14
N TYR A 495 -36.72 2.69 -7.23
CA TYR A 495 -37.64 1.55 -7.02
C TYR A 495 -37.16 0.65 -5.87
N ILE A 496 -38.08 0.28 -4.99
CA ILE A 496 -37.81 -0.66 -3.90
C ILE A 496 -38.34 -2.06 -4.24
N ASP A 497 -37.47 -3.07 -4.26
CA ASP A 497 -37.92 -4.47 -4.19
C ASP A 497 -38.07 -4.83 -2.71
N ALA A 498 -39.32 -4.84 -2.24
CA ALA A 498 -39.58 -5.16 -0.85
C ALA A 498 -39.23 -6.59 -0.47
N LYS A 499 -39.20 -7.55 -1.40
CA LYS A 499 -38.74 -8.90 -1.06
C LYS A 499 -37.28 -8.88 -0.68
N THR A 500 -36.46 -8.15 -1.43
CA THR A 500 -35.04 -7.98 -1.12
C THR A 500 -34.81 -7.12 0.12
N LEU A 501 -35.64 -6.11 0.37
CA LEU A 501 -35.59 -5.34 1.61
C LEU A 501 -35.97 -6.19 2.84
N THR A 502 -37.00 -7.03 2.69
CA THR A 502 -37.39 -8.00 3.70
C THR A 502 -36.27 -9.01 3.95
N GLU A 503 -35.62 -9.52 2.91
CA GLU A 503 -34.43 -10.37 3.04
C GLU A 503 -33.26 -9.64 3.70
N ALA A 504 -33.02 -8.37 3.36
CA ALA A 504 -31.97 -7.56 3.95
C ALA A 504 -32.21 -7.30 5.44
N LEU A 505 -33.46 -7.13 5.86
CA LEU A 505 -33.84 -6.86 7.25
C LEU A 505 -34.18 -8.12 8.06
N ARG A 506 -34.18 -9.30 7.44
CA ARG A 506 -34.34 -10.61 8.12
C ARG A 506 -33.06 -11.01 8.85
N GLY A 507 -33.20 -11.76 9.93
CA GLY A 507 -32.08 -12.35 10.67
C GLY A 507 -32.02 -11.95 12.16
N ARG A 508 -30.80 -11.94 12.72
CA ARG A 508 -30.54 -11.44 14.09
C ARG A 508 -30.96 -9.97 14.20
N GLU A 509 -31.20 -9.54 15.44
CA GLU A 509 -31.39 -8.12 15.79
C GLU A 509 -30.30 -7.27 15.12
N SER A 510 -30.70 -6.30 14.30
CA SER A 510 -29.81 -5.47 13.48
C SER A 510 -29.95 -3.98 13.84
N PHE A 511 -28.84 -3.24 13.76
CA PHE A 511 -28.85 -1.79 13.70
C PHE A 511 -28.90 -1.37 12.22
N VAL A 512 -29.99 -0.73 11.85
CA VAL A 512 -30.33 -0.39 10.47
C VAL A 512 -30.35 1.12 10.32
N LEU A 513 -29.48 1.63 9.46
CA LEU A 513 -29.45 3.05 9.14
C LEU A 513 -29.81 3.22 7.67
N SER A 514 -30.89 3.96 7.41
CA SER A 514 -31.31 4.26 6.05
C SER A 514 -31.15 5.71 5.65
N LEU A 515 -31.05 5.94 4.35
CA LEU A 515 -30.84 7.27 3.76
C LEU A 515 -31.65 7.40 2.46
N SER A 516 -32.35 8.52 2.31
CA SER A 516 -33.07 8.90 1.08
C SER A 516 -33.20 10.42 0.98
N ASP A 517 -33.19 10.94 -0.26
CA ASP A 517 -33.42 12.35 -0.58
C ASP A 517 -34.78 12.63 -1.24
N GLY A 518 -35.68 11.64 -1.31
CA GLY A 518 -36.94 11.78 -2.07
C GLY A 518 -38.05 10.78 -1.75
N GLU A 519 -39.02 10.72 -2.65
CA GLU A 519 -40.15 9.78 -2.62
C GLU A 519 -39.75 8.43 -3.21
N ILE A 520 -40.31 7.35 -2.65
CA ILE A 520 -40.16 6.00 -3.18
C ILE A 520 -41.37 5.69 -4.07
N GLY A 521 -41.13 5.43 -5.36
CA GLY A 521 -42.20 5.32 -6.36
C GLY A 521 -43.26 4.25 -6.08
N ASN A 522 -42.92 3.18 -5.35
CA ASN A 522 -43.83 2.09 -4.98
C ASN A 522 -44.08 1.98 -3.46
N TRP A 523 -43.90 3.06 -2.69
CA TRP A 523 -43.99 3.01 -1.23
C TRP A 523 -45.32 2.43 -0.70
N ASP A 524 -46.43 2.81 -1.33
CA ASP A 524 -47.77 2.42 -0.86
C ASP A 524 -47.97 0.89 -0.84
N SER A 525 -47.36 0.13 -1.76
CA SER A 525 -47.48 -1.34 -1.77
C SER A 525 -46.62 -2.00 -0.69
N GLU A 526 -45.52 -1.37 -0.29
CA GLU A 526 -44.50 -1.98 0.58
C GLU A 526 -44.58 -1.53 2.04
N ARG A 527 -45.36 -0.49 2.31
CA ARG A 527 -45.45 0.19 3.61
C ARG A 527 -45.67 -0.74 4.80
N GLU A 528 -46.64 -1.65 4.72
CA GLU A 528 -47.02 -2.50 5.86
C GLU A 528 -45.99 -3.60 6.16
N GLU A 529 -45.35 -4.15 5.14
CA GLU A 529 -44.29 -5.16 5.32
C GLU A 529 -43.03 -4.50 5.89
N PHE A 530 -42.66 -3.33 5.36
CA PHE A 530 -41.58 -2.52 5.88
C PHE A 530 -41.77 -2.18 7.36
N ARG A 531 -42.97 -1.70 7.74
CA ARG A 531 -43.26 -1.30 9.12
C ARG A 531 -42.97 -2.43 10.11
N LYS A 532 -43.36 -3.66 9.79
CA LYS A 532 -43.13 -4.83 10.64
C LYS A 532 -41.63 -5.07 10.86
N LEU A 533 -40.82 -4.90 9.83
CA LEU A 533 -39.37 -5.13 9.90
C LEU A 533 -38.63 -4.00 10.61
N ALA A 534 -39.04 -2.75 10.36
CA ALA A 534 -38.43 -1.59 10.97
C ALA A 534 -38.69 -1.51 12.48
N VAL A 535 -39.88 -1.93 12.94
CA VAL A 535 -40.22 -1.99 14.39
C VAL A 535 -39.47 -3.11 15.12
N ASN A 536 -39.06 -4.17 14.42
CA ASN A 536 -38.34 -5.30 15.00
C ASN A 536 -36.80 -5.11 15.05
N ASN A 537 -36.28 -4.00 14.55
CA ASN A 537 -34.85 -3.68 14.49
C ASN A 537 -34.58 -2.27 15.07
N TYR A 538 -33.31 -1.95 15.38
CA TYR A 538 -32.95 -0.56 15.72
C TYR A 538 -32.83 0.23 14.44
N TYR A 539 -33.94 0.83 14.03
CA TYR A 539 -34.04 1.54 12.79
C TYR A 539 -33.87 3.05 13.00
N GLY A 540 -33.00 3.67 12.21
CA GLY A 540 -32.90 5.12 12.06
C GLY A 540 -32.96 5.50 10.59
N HIS A 541 -33.60 6.63 10.29
CA HIS A 541 -33.64 7.18 8.94
C HIS A 541 -33.01 8.56 8.89
N ILE A 542 -32.16 8.78 7.90
CA ILE A 542 -31.57 10.08 7.60
C ILE A 542 -32.25 10.64 6.36
N HIS A 543 -32.86 11.80 6.54
CA HIS A 543 -33.61 12.49 5.52
C HIS A 543 -32.75 13.60 4.88
N LEU A 544 -32.62 13.55 3.56
CA LEU A 544 -31.84 14.50 2.76
C LEU A 544 -32.77 15.35 1.88
N GLY A 545 -33.42 16.39 2.41
CA GLY A 545 -34.18 17.33 1.58
C GLY A 545 -35.60 17.62 2.07
N GLY A 546 -36.58 17.54 1.17
CA GLY A 546 -37.99 17.87 1.44
C GLY A 546 -38.81 16.67 1.89
N ASP A 547 -39.71 16.88 2.86
CA ASP A 547 -40.51 15.81 3.51
C ASP A 547 -41.27 14.92 2.49
N SER A 548 -40.87 13.66 2.40
CA SER A 548 -41.54 12.62 1.62
C SER A 548 -42.62 11.88 2.43
N GLN A 549 -43.56 11.19 1.75
CA GLN A 549 -44.57 10.36 2.38
C GLN A 549 -43.95 9.24 3.19
N PHE A 550 -42.85 8.65 2.71
CA PHE A 550 -42.03 7.72 3.45
C PHE A 550 -41.56 8.31 4.80
N THR A 551 -40.98 9.50 4.76
CA THR A 551 -40.47 10.19 5.96
C THR A 551 -41.60 10.50 6.96
N ARG A 552 -42.77 10.92 6.47
CA ARG A 552 -43.96 11.15 7.30
C ARG A 552 -44.44 9.87 7.98
N ASP A 553 -44.46 8.76 7.26
CA ASP A 553 -44.88 7.47 7.80
C ASP A 553 -43.92 6.95 8.88
N LEU A 554 -42.60 7.06 8.68
CA LEU A 554 -41.60 6.73 9.70
C LEU A 554 -41.79 7.53 10.99
N LYS A 555 -41.98 8.85 10.88
CA LYS A 555 -42.29 9.75 12.01
C LYS A 555 -43.56 9.27 12.73
N SER A 556 -44.60 8.87 12.00
CA SER A 556 -45.86 8.35 12.57
C SER A 556 -45.68 7.05 13.35
N TRP A 557 -44.70 6.23 12.96
CA TRP A 557 -44.36 4.97 13.62
C TRP A 557 -43.40 5.14 14.80
N LYS A 558 -43.06 6.38 15.16
CA LYS A 558 -42.08 6.72 16.21
C LYS A 558 -40.66 6.22 15.91
N ILE A 559 -40.34 6.03 14.63
CA ILE A 559 -38.98 5.72 14.20
C ILE A 559 -38.18 7.03 14.15
N PRO A 560 -36.96 7.07 14.71
CA PRO A 560 -36.09 8.23 14.64
C PRO A 560 -35.81 8.65 13.19
N VAL A 561 -36.12 9.90 12.87
CA VAL A 561 -35.77 10.57 11.62
C VAL A 561 -34.83 11.72 11.92
N PHE A 562 -33.72 11.79 11.20
CA PHE A 562 -32.70 12.82 11.35
C PHE A 562 -32.57 13.63 10.06
N ASP A 563 -32.87 14.93 10.14
CA ASP A 563 -32.76 15.83 9.00
C ASP A 563 -31.32 16.34 8.87
N VAL A 564 -30.77 16.30 7.66
CA VAL A 564 -29.42 16.78 7.37
C VAL A 564 -29.45 17.92 6.36
N ARG A 565 -28.69 18.98 6.65
CA ARG A 565 -28.62 20.19 5.81
C ARG A 565 -27.29 20.37 5.09
N SER A 566 -26.27 19.57 5.41
CA SER A 566 -24.96 19.62 4.75
C SER A 566 -24.33 18.23 4.66
N GLY A 567 -23.45 18.02 3.67
CA GLY A 567 -22.81 16.72 3.47
C GLY A 567 -21.83 16.30 4.57
N LYS A 568 -21.07 17.24 5.13
CA LYS A 568 -20.17 16.92 6.24
C LYS A 568 -20.95 16.48 7.48
N ASP A 569 -22.08 17.12 7.74
CA ASP A 569 -22.95 16.75 8.86
C ASP A 569 -23.52 15.33 8.68
N LEU A 570 -23.76 14.88 7.44
CA LEU A 570 -24.23 13.51 7.17
C LEU A 570 -23.27 12.46 7.72
N ALA A 571 -22.00 12.53 7.33
CA ALA A 571 -21.01 11.52 7.72
C ALA A 571 -20.81 11.48 9.24
N TYR A 572 -20.74 12.66 9.89
CA TYR A 572 -20.62 12.75 11.36
C TYR A 572 -21.87 12.22 12.08
N LEU A 573 -23.06 12.58 11.59
CA LEU A 573 -24.32 12.14 12.16
C LEU A 573 -24.45 10.62 12.09
N MET A 574 -24.10 9.99 10.96
CA MET A 574 -24.13 8.54 10.80
C MET A 574 -23.28 7.85 11.88
N VAL A 575 -22.07 8.34 12.12
CA VAL A 575 -21.17 7.81 13.16
C VAL A 575 -21.72 8.08 14.57
N ASP A 576 -22.27 9.26 14.83
CA ASP A 576 -22.85 9.61 16.12
C ASP A 576 -24.09 8.76 16.46
N ILE A 577 -24.94 8.46 15.48
CA ILE A 577 -26.09 7.54 15.65
C ILE A 577 -25.57 6.14 16.02
N ALA A 578 -24.58 5.61 15.29
CA ALA A 578 -23.99 4.32 15.60
C ALA A 578 -23.35 4.28 17.00
N LYS A 579 -22.66 5.36 17.39
CA LYS A 579 -22.09 5.52 18.74
C LYS A 579 -23.16 5.51 19.82
N LYS A 580 -24.22 6.31 19.66
CA LYS A 580 -25.34 6.36 20.61
C LYS A 580 -26.03 5.01 20.75
N GLN A 581 -26.21 4.29 19.64
CA GLN A 581 -26.77 2.95 19.67
C GLN A 581 -25.86 1.99 20.47
N TYR A 582 -24.56 2.04 20.23
CA TYR A 582 -23.57 1.28 21.00
C TYR A 582 -23.59 1.61 22.51
N GLU A 583 -23.70 2.89 22.87
CA GLU A 583 -23.84 3.31 24.27
C GLU A 583 -25.10 2.76 24.95
N GLN A 584 -26.23 2.71 24.25
CA GLN A 584 -27.46 2.14 24.80
C GLN A 584 -27.33 0.64 25.11
N PHE A 585 -26.70 -0.12 24.21
CA PHE A 585 -26.45 -1.55 24.41
C PHE A 585 -25.42 -1.88 25.51
N THR A 586 -24.59 -0.91 25.85
CA THR A 586 -23.51 -1.09 26.82
C THR A 586 -23.85 -0.63 28.22
N LYS A 587 -24.89 0.22 28.39
CA LYS A 587 -25.38 0.70 29.69
C LYS A 587 -26.18 -0.33 30.51
N ILE A 588 -26.33 -1.57 30.03
CA ILE A 588 -26.99 -2.68 30.75
C ILE A 588 -26.01 -3.40 31.67
#